data_AF-A0A973ZBH0-F1
#
_entry.id   AF-A0A973ZBH0-F1
#
_cell.length_a   1.000
_cell.length_b   1.000
_cell.length_c   1.000
_cell.angle_alpha   90.00
_cell.angle_beta   90.00
_cell.angle_gamma   90.00
#
_symmetry.space_group_name_H-M   'P 1'
#
loop_
_entity.id
_entity.type
_entity.pdbx_description
1 polymer ?
#
loop_
_entity_poly.entity_id
_entity_poly.type
_entity_poly.pdbx_seq_one_letter_code
_entity_poly.pdbx_strand_id
1 'polypeptide(L)'
;EDAATAEISRSQIWQWINAGVEFENGEHATPELARKVAAEELANIRAEIGEEAFTAGHWQQAHDLLLEVSLDENYADFLTLPAYEQLKG
;
A
#
# COMPACT_ATOMS: atom_id res chain seq x y z
N GLU A 1 9.87 5.37 9.99
CA GLU A 1 9.44 6.32 8.94
C GLU A 1 8.31 7.19 9.49
N ASP A 2 7.97 8.28 8.80
CA ASP A 2 6.85 9.17 9.15
C ASP A 2 5.74 9.11 8.08
N ALA A 3 4.65 9.85 8.29
CA ALA A 3 3.54 9.89 7.34
C ALA A 3 3.94 10.42 5.96
N ALA A 4 4.94 11.30 5.86
CA ALA A 4 5.38 11.84 4.59
C ALA A 4 6.07 10.77 3.73
N THR A 5 6.80 9.83 4.34
CA THR A 5 7.34 8.66 3.62
C THR A 5 6.22 7.80 3.05
N ALA A 6 5.15 7.55 3.80
CA ALA A 6 4.01 6.79 3.29
C ALA A 6 3.28 7.54 2.16
N GLU A 7 3.14 8.87 2.28
CA GLU A 7 2.54 9.73 1.25
C GLU A 7 3.28 9.66 -0.08
N ILE A 8 4.61 9.80 -0.06
CA ILE A 8 5.39 9.75 -1.31
C ILE A 8 5.35 8.35 -1.94
N SER A 9 5.39 7.30 -1.13
CA SER A 9 5.31 5.90 -1.59
C SER A 9 3.99 5.61 -2.30
N ARG A 10 2.84 5.93 -1.67
CA ARG A 10 1.52 5.74 -2.33
C ARG A 10 1.36 6.60 -3.57
N SER A 11 1.88 7.84 -3.54
CA SER A 11 1.81 8.77 -4.67
C SER A 11 2.54 8.19 -5.87
N GLN A 12 3.69 7.57 -5.63
CA GLN A 12 4.51 7.00 -6.69
C GLN A 12 3.83 5.82 -7.36
N ILE A 13 3.22 4.92 -6.57
CA ILE A 13 2.45 3.78 -7.08
C ILE A 13 1.30 4.26 -7.97
N TRP A 14 0.50 5.20 -7.46
CA TRP A 14 -0.63 5.75 -8.19
C TRP A 14 -0.20 6.42 -9.50
N GLN A 15 0.86 7.25 -9.45
CA GLN A 15 1.39 7.95 -10.62
C GLN A 15 1.90 6.99 -11.70
N TRP A 16 2.64 5.94 -11.32
CA TRP A 16 3.16 4.96 -12.27
C TRP A 16 2.02 4.22 -12.99
N ILE A 17 1.01 3.81 -12.24
CA ILE A 17 -0.16 3.12 -12.81
C ILE A 17 -0.93 4.05 -13.75
N ASN A 18 -1.24 5.27 -13.31
CA ASN A 18 -2.01 6.21 -14.11
C ASN A 18 -1.26 6.69 -15.37
N ALA A 19 0.08 6.74 -15.31
CA ALA A 19 0.92 7.07 -16.46
C ALA A 19 1.23 5.85 -17.35
N GLY A 20 0.86 4.63 -16.95
CA GLY A 20 1.15 3.40 -17.68
C GLY A 20 2.65 3.14 -17.84
N VAL A 21 3.44 3.38 -16.78
CA VAL A 21 4.89 3.23 -16.80
C VAL A 21 5.29 1.79 -17.08
N GLU A 22 6.25 1.60 -17.98
CA GLU A 22 6.97 0.35 -18.18
C GLU A 22 8.25 0.37 -17.33
N PHE A 23 8.47 -0.67 -16.54
CA PHE A 23 9.66 -0.86 -15.73
C PHE A 23 10.82 -1.42 -16.58
N GLU A 24 12.05 -1.37 -16.05
CA GLU A 24 13.25 -1.83 -16.76
C GLU A 24 13.22 -3.32 -17.16
N ASN A 25 12.41 -4.12 -16.47
CA ASN A 25 12.20 -5.54 -16.75
C ASN A 25 11.12 -5.81 -17.83
N GLY A 26 10.51 -4.76 -18.39
CA GLY A 26 9.44 -4.84 -19.39
C GLY A 26 8.03 -5.06 -18.82
N GLU A 27 7.87 -5.17 -17.50
CA GLU A 27 6.55 -5.21 -16.86
C GLU A 27 5.96 -3.79 -16.80
N HIS A 28 4.63 -3.69 -16.88
CA HIS A 28 3.94 -2.42 -16.72
C HIS A 28 3.45 -2.24 -15.28
N ALA A 29 3.44 -0.99 -14.80
CA ALA A 29 2.80 -0.62 -13.57
C ALA A 29 1.28 -0.77 -13.70
N THR A 30 0.73 -1.84 -13.12
CA THR A 30 -0.71 -2.11 -13.11
C THR A 30 -1.25 -2.26 -11.70
N PRO A 31 -2.57 -2.04 -11.48
CA PRO A 31 -3.19 -2.34 -10.19
C PRO A 31 -3.01 -3.80 -9.76
N GLU A 32 -3.00 -4.74 -10.72
CA GLU A 32 -2.80 -6.16 -10.46
C GLU A 32 -1.38 -6.45 -9.94
N LEU A 33 -0.37 -5.81 -10.55
CA LEU A 33 1.02 -5.95 -10.11
C LEU A 33 1.21 -5.35 -8.72
N ALA A 34 0.64 -4.16 -8.46
CA ALA A 34 0.70 -3.53 -7.14
C ALA A 34 0.06 -4.41 -6.05
N ARG A 35 -1.11 -5.00 -6.30
CA ARG A 35 -1.76 -5.94 -5.37
C ARG A 35 -0.93 -7.19 -5.12
N LYS A 36 -0.31 -7.74 -6.17
CA LYS A 36 0.56 -8.91 -6.05
C LYS A 36 1.77 -8.61 -5.16
N VAL A 37 2.49 -7.53 -5.44
CA VAL A 37 3.68 -7.13 -4.67
C VAL A 37 3.31 -6.82 -3.22
N ALA A 38 2.21 -6.08 -2.97
CA ALA A 38 1.77 -5.78 -1.60
C ALA A 38 1.44 -7.05 -0.80
N ALA A 39 0.82 -8.05 -1.43
CA ALA A 39 0.52 -9.33 -0.79
C ALA A 39 1.79 -10.16 -0.48
N GLU A 40 2.78 -10.14 -1.39
CA GLU A 40 4.09 -10.77 -1.19
C GLU A 40 4.82 -10.12 -0.01
N GLU A 41 4.86 -8.78 0.06
CA GLU A 41 5.48 -8.05 1.16
C GLU A 41 4.78 -8.28 2.50
N LEU A 42 3.45 -8.35 2.53
CA LEU A 42 2.70 -8.69 3.75
C LEU A 42 3.06 -10.11 4.25
N ALA A 43 3.18 -11.07 3.34
CA ALA A 43 3.61 -12.43 3.67
C ALA A 43 5.05 -12.46 4.20
N ASN A 44 5.95 -11.68 3.61
CA ASN A 44 7.34 -11.54 4.06
C ASN A 44 7.41 -10.96 5.48
N ILE A 45 6.66 -9.87 5.74
CA ILE A 45 6.56 -9.26 7.08
C ILE A 45 6.07 -10.29 8.09
N ARG A 46 5.01 -11.04 7.78
CA ARG A 46 4.47 -12.10 8.65
C ARG A 46 5.51 -13.18 8.97
N ALA A 47 6.31 -13.57 7.98
CA ALA A 47 7.39 -14.53 8.18
C ALA A 47 8.54 -13.98 9.03
N GLU A 48 8.88 -12.70 8.90
CA GLU A 48 9.95 -12.03 9.64
C GLU A 48 9.60 -11.81 11.11
N ILE A 49 8.41 -11.25 11.39
CA ILE A 49 8.02 -10.88 12.75
C ILE A 49 7.34 -12.03 13.52
N GLY A 50 6.92 -13.07 12.80
CA GLY A 50 6.21 -14.23 13.34
C GLY A 50 4.71 -14.02 13.53
N GLU A 51 3.99 -15.15 13.62
CA GLU A 51 2.52 -15.20 13.63
C GLU A 51 1.88 -14.39 14.76
N GLU A 52 2.45 -14.47 15.97
CA GLU A 52 1.89 -13.83 17.15
C GLU A 52 1.97 -12.30 17.05
N ALA A 53 3.14 -11.77 16.68
CA ALA A 53 3.33 -10.33 16.49
C ALA A 53 2.55 -9.80 15.28
N PHE A 54 2.40 -10.60 14.23
CA PHE A 54 1.56 -10.27 13.08
C PHE A 54 0.09 -10.16 13.48
N THR A 55 -0.44 -11.15 14.21
CA THR A 55 -1.85 -11.18 14.62
C THR A 55 -2.17 -10.09 15.65
N ALA A 56 -1.23 -9.73 16.51
CA ALA A 56 -1.39 -8.65 17.47
C ALA A 56 -1.28 -7.25 16.84
N GLY A 57 -0.71 -7.15 15.63
CA GLY A 57 -0.55 -5.90 14.89
C GLY A 57 -1.69 -5.61 13.92
N HIS A 58 -1.66 -4.41 13.34
CA HIS A 58 -2.63 -3.95 12.34
C HIS A 58 -2.13 -4.16 10.90
N TRP A 59 -1.34 -5.21 10.64
CA TRP A 59 -0.64 -5.38 9.35
C TRP A 59 -1.58 -5.60 8.18
N GLN A 60 -2.61 -6.43 8.34
CA GLN A 60 -3.63 -6.63 7.30
C GLN A 60 -4.37 -5.33 7.00
N GLN A 61 -4.77 -4.61 8.05
CA GLN A 61 -5.45 -3.32 7.92
C GLN A 61 -4.57 -2.27 7.22
N ALA A 62 -3.28 -2.22 7.55
CA ALA A 62 -2.32 -1.33 6.90
C ALA A 62 -2.11 -1.68 5.42
N HIS A 63 -2.04 -2.98 5.09
CA HIS A 63 -1.99 -3.46 3.71
C HIS A 63 -3.23 -3.02 2.91
N ASP A 64 -4.42 -3.23 3.48
CA ASP A 64 -5.67 -2.91 2.80
C ASP A 64 -5.80 -1.39 2.58
N LEU A 65 -5.44 -0.59 3.59
CA LEU A 65 -5.40 0.86 3.49
C LEU A 65 -4.37 1.33 2.44
N LEU A 66 -3.18 0.73 2.38
CA LEU A 66 -2.17 1.06 1.36
C LEU A 66 -2.73 0.86 -0.05
N LEU A 67 -3.41 -0.26 -0.29
CA LEU A 67 -4.02 -0.56 -1.59
C LEU A 67 -5.14 0.42 -1.92
N GLU A 68 -5.99 0.76 -0.94
CA GLU A 68 -7.04 1.78 -1.10
C GLU A 68 -6.43 3.11 -1.55
N VAL A 69 -5.51 3.68 -0.77
CA VAL A 69 -4.97 5.03 -1.03
C VAL A 69 -4.04 5.11 -2.24
N SER A 70 -3.58 3.98 -2.78
CA SER A 70 -2.67 3.91 -3.93
C SER A 70 -3.37 3.54 -5.24
N LEU A 71 -4.52 2.86 -5.18
CA LEU A 71 -5.19 2.28 -6.35
C LEU A 71 -6.59 2.85 -6.61
N ASP A 72 -7.14 3.65 -5.69
CA ASP A 72 -8.45 4.27 -5.91
C ASP A 72 -8.40 5.25 -7.11
N GLU A 73 -9.51 5.28 -7.87
CA GLU A 73 -9.70 6.21 -8.98
C GLU A 73 -9.73 7.65 -8.47
N ASN A 74 -10.29 7.84 -7.27
CA ASN A 74 -10.30 9.13 -6.57
C ASN A 74 -9.08 9.23 -5.66
N TYR A 75 -8.00 9.83 -6.18
CA TYR A 75 -6.78 10.02 -5.40
C TYR A 75 -7.02 10.99 -4.23
N ALA A 76 -6.99 10.46 -3.00
CA ALA A 76 -7.15 11.27 -1.80
C ALA A 76 -5.99 12.26 -1.63
N ASP A 77 -6.28 13.49 -1.21
CA ASP A 77 -5.28 14.53 -0.98
C ASP A 77 -4.24 14.11 0.09
N PHE A 78 -4.70 13.43 1.13
CA PHE A 78 -3.85 12.88 2.19
C PHE A 78 -4.32 11.48 2.57
N LEU A 79 -3.38 10.54 2.71
CA LEU A 79 -3.66 9.18 3.20
C LEU A 79 -4.25 9.18 4.60
N THR A 80 -3.99 10.25 5.37
CA THR A 80 -4.49 10.38 6.72
C THR A 80 -6.01 10.53 6.78
N LEU A 81 -6.67 11.00 5.71
CA LEU A 81 -8.13 11.12 5.69
C LEU A 81 -8.84 9.76 5.82
N PRO A 82 -8.64 8.79 4.90
CA PRO A 82 -9.22 7.44 5.06
C PRO A 82 -8.66 6.71 6.28
N ALA A 83 -7.38 6.89 6.62
CA ALA A 83 -6.80 6.28 7.81
C ALA A 83 -7.51 6.73 9.11
N TYR A 84 -7.89 8.01 9.20
CA TYR A 84 -8.52 8.58 10.39
C TYR A 84 -9.94 8.04 10.61
N GLU A 85 -10.64 7.63 9.55
CA GLU A 85 -11.93 6.97 9.66
C GLU A 85 -11.81 5.61 10.35
N GLN A 86 -10.69 4.90 10.13
CA GLN A 86 -10.43 3.61 10.75
C GLN A 86 -10.01 3.70 12.22
N LEU A 87 -9.67 4.89 12.73
CA LEU A 87 -9.38 5.13 14.15
C LEU A 87 -10.64 5.36 14.98
N LYS A 88 -11.79 5.61 14.35
CA LYS A 88 -13.07 5.80 15.02
C LYS A 88 -13.65 4.43 15.40
N GLY A 89 -13.17 3.90 16.52
CA GLY A 89 -13.79 2.82 17.29
C GLY A 89 -14.68 3.35 18.40
#